data_AF-A0A7J4RQ73-F1
#
_entry.id   AF-A0A7J4RQ73-F1
#
_cell.length_a   1.000
_cell.length_b   1.000
_cell.length_c   1.000
_cell.angle_alpha   90.00
_cell.angle_beta   90.00
_cell.angle_gamma   90.00
#
_symmetry.space_group_name_H-M   'P 1'
#
loop_
_entity.id
_entity.type
_entity.pdbx_description
1 polymer ?
#
loop_
_entity_poly.entity_id
_entity_poly.type
_entity_poly.pdbx_seq_one_letter_code
_entity_poly.pdbx_strand_id
1 'polypeptide(L)' 'MLWLVKVVCDTSFLMLLASKNIKNTSNLETEIGAIEFLVPDLVIKELEQISHGNTIKKKLPHLMLYN' A
#
# COMPACT_ATOMS: atom_id res chain seq x y z
N MET A 1 -7.25 25.65 -10.72
CA MET A 1 -6.27 25.54 -9.62
C MET A 1 -6.26 24.08 -9.22
N LEU A 2 -5.20 23.34 -9.58
CA LEU A 2 -5.07 21.94 -9.20
C LEU A 2 -4.29 21.90 -7.88
N TRP A 3 -4.94 21.45 -6.82
CA TRP A 3 -4.30 21.25 -5.53
C TRP A 3 -3.59 19.89 -5.55
N LEU A 4 -2.44 19.81 -4.88
CA LEU A 4 -1.69 18.56 -4.74
C LEU A 4 -2.15 17.84 -3.47
N VAL A 5 -2.58 16.59 -3.63
CA VAL A 5 -2.99 15.72 -2.53
C VAL A 5 -1.91 14.69 -2.26
N LYS A 6 -1.45 14.66 -1.01
CA LYS A 6 -0.46 13.69 -0.53
C LYS A 6 -1.16 12.48 0.06
N VAL A 7 -0.92 11.30 -0.52
CA VAL A 7 -1.53 10.04 -0.10
C VAL A 7 -0.45 9.14 0.49
N VAL A 8 -0.53 8.87 1.79
CA VAL A 8 0.35 7.89 2.45
C VAL A 8 -0.09 6.48 2.04
N CYS A 9 0.84 5.71 1.49
CA CYS A 9 0.58 4.37 0.99
C CYS A 9 0.97 3.30 2.01
N ASP A 10 0.24 2.19 2.02
CA ASP A 10 0.62 0.96 2.72
C ASP A 10 1.03 -0.14 1.72
N THR A 11 1.53 -1.25 2.26
CA THR A 11 1.99 -2.40 1.46
C THR A 11 0.86 -3.01 0.63
N SER A 12 -0.34 -3.15 1.21
CA SER A 12 -1.46 -3.81 0.54
C SER A 12 -2.01 -3.00 -0.64
N PHE A 13 -2.08 -1.68 -0.50
CA PHE A 13 -2.47 -0.76 -1.58
C PHE A 13 -1.48 -0.81 -2.74
N LEU A 14 -0.17 -0.71 -2.45
CA LEU A 14 0.86 -0.74 -3.50
C LEU A 14 0.89 -2.07 -4.24
N MET A 15 0.69 -3.20 -3.54
CA MET A 15 0.56 -4.51 -4.17
C MET A 15 -0.65 -4.58 -5.11
N LEU A 16 -1.80 -4.05 -4.69
CA LEU A 16 -3.00 -3.98 -5.53
C LEU A 16 -2.79 -3.05 -6.72
N LEU A 17 -2.17 -1.88 -6.52
CA LEU A 17 -1.85 -0.90 -7.55
C LEU A 17 -0.91 -1.48 -8.61
N ALA A 18 0.10 -2.24 -8.20
CA ALA A 18 1.05 -2.88 -9.12
C ALA A 18 0.43 -4.08 -9.87
N SER A 19 -0.48 -4.81 -9.23
CA SER A 19 -1.07 -6.03 -9.80
C SER A 19 -2.32 -5.78 -10.66
N LYS A 20 -2.92 -4.59 -10.57
CA LYS A 20 -4.14 -4.23 -11.29
C LYS A 20 -3.95 -2.91 -12.02
N ASN A 21 -4.39 -2.88 -13.27
CA ASN A 21 -4.57 -1.61 -13.97
C ASN A 21 -5.80 -0.90 -13.37
N ILE A 22 -5.58 0.06 -12.48
CA ILE A 22 -6.67 0.84 -11.87
C ILE A 22 -7.25 1.78 -12.92
N LYS A 23 -8.49 1.49 -13.32
CA LYS A 23 -9.28 2.37 -14.18
C LYS A 23 -9.81 3.54 -13.35
N ASN A 24 -10.02 4.71 -13.99
CA ASN A 24 -10.56 5.95 -13.40
C ASN A 24 -9.59 6.82 -12.59
N THR A 25 -8.27 6.67 -12.75
CA THR A 25 -7.30 7.62 -12.16
C THR A 25 -7.51 9.06 -12.64
N SER A 26 -7.93 9.24 -13.90
CA SER A 26 -8.27 10.56 -14.46
C SER A 26 -9.45 11.25 -13.76
N ASN A 27 -10.48 10.46 -13.39
CA ASN A 27 -11.62 11.01 -12.66
C ASN A 27 -11.20 11.36 -11.24
N LEU A 28 -10.39 10.51 -10.61
CA LEU A 28 -9.85 10.76 -9.27
C LEU A 28 -9.03 12.08 -9.26
N GLU A 29 -8.14 12.29 -10.21
CA GLU A 29 -7.37 13.54 -10.32
C GLU A 29 -8.24 14.78 -10.54
N THR A 30 -9.37 14.64 -11.23
CA THR A 30 -10.33 15.74 -11.44
C THR A 30 -11.11 16.06 -10.16
N GLU A 31 -11.48 15.03 -9.39
CA GLU A 31 -12.31 15.16 -8.18
C GLU A 31 -11.52 15.66 -6.97
N ILE A 32 -10.30 15.13 -6.76
CA ILE A 32 -9.52 15.41 -5.56
C ILE A 32 -8.25 16.23 -5.82
N GLY A 33 -7.82 16.36 -7.08
CA GLY A 33 -6.58 17.03 -7.46
C GLY A 33 -5.45 16.05 -7.80
N ALA A 34 -4.31 16.60 -8.20
CA ALA A 34 -3.15 15.80 -8.55
C ALA A 34 -2.65 15.01 -7.34
N ILE A 35 -2.27 13.75 -7.53
CA ILE A 35 -1.91 12.85 -6.43
C ILE A 35 -0.39 12.66 -6.36
N GLU A 36 0.16 12.83 -5.17
CA GLU A 36 1.52 12.43 -4.82
C GLU A 36 1.45 11.25 -3.83
N PHE A 37 1.93 10.09 -4.26
CA PHE A 37 2.01 8.91 -3.40
C PHE A 37 3.26 8.99 -2.52
N LEU A 38 3.04 9.05 -1.20
CA LEU A 38 4.10 9.01 -0.20
C LEU A 38 4.25 7.57 0.32
N VAL A 39 5.43 6.98 0.10
CA VAL A 39 5.73 5.62 0.54
C VAL A 39 6.70 5.67 1.72
N PRO A 40 6.29 5.29 2.94
CA PRO A 40 7.19 5.22 4.10
C PRO A 40 8.26 4.14 3.94
N ASP A 41 9.45 4.35 4.52
CA ASP A 41 10.56 3.36 4.50
C ASP A 41 10.15 1.97 5.05
N LEU A 42 9.22 1.93 6.01
CA LEU A 42 8.69 0.68 6.55
C LEU A 42 8.00 -0.16 5.44
N VAL A 43 7.21 0.51 4.59
CA VAL A 43 6.48 -0.14 3.49
C VAL A 43 7.45 -0.67 2.43
N ILE A 44 8.54 0.05 2.16
CA ILE A 44 9.61 -0.43 1.28
C ILE A 44 10.20 -1.75 1.83
N LYS A 45 10.54 -1.79 3.12
CA LYS A 45 11.07 -3.01 3.76
C LYS A 45 10.09 -4.18 3.75
N GLU A 46 8.81 -3.92 3.96
CA GLU A 46 7.75 -4.95 3.89
C GLU A 46 7.64 -5.53 2.47
N LEU A 47 7.64 -4.67 1.44
CA LEU A 47 7.62 -5.09 0.04
C LEU A 47 8.89 -5.88 -0.35
N GLU A 48 10.07 -5.45 0.11
CA GLU A 48 11.32 -6.18 -0.09
C GLU A 48 11.22 -7.60 0.52
N GLN A 49 10.74 -7.73 1.75
CA GLN A 49 10.57 -9.05 2.38
C GLN A 49 9.62 -9.95 1.59
N ILE A 50 8.48 -9.41 1.13
CA ILE A 50 7.52 -10.14 0.31
C ILE A 50 8.16 -10.58 -1.01
N SER A 51 8.95 -9.73 -1.66
CA SER A 51 9.62 -10.04 -2.93
C SER A 51 10.61 -11.20 -2.83
N HIS A 52 11.26 -11.36 -1.66
CA HIS A 52 12.20 -12.46 -1.38
C HIS A 52 11.50 -13.76 -0.97
N GLY A 53 10.17 -13.85 -1.08
CA GLY A 53 9.40 -15.04 -0.73
C GLY A 53 9.26 -15.28 0.78
N ASN A 54 9.66 -14.31 1.61
CA ASN A 54 9.39 -14.36 3.04
C ASN A 54 7.92 -14.01 3.25
N THR A 55 7.07 -15.03 3.41
CA THR A 55 5.72 -14.82 3.95
C THR A 55 5.88 -14.09 5.28
N ILE A 56 5.20 -12.97 5.48
CA ILE A 56 5.10 -12.34 6.80
C ILE A 56 4.44 -13.39 7.71
N LYS A 57 5.27 -14.15 8.42
CA LYS A 57 4.80 -14.94 9.55
C LYS A 57 4.36 -13.90 10.55
N LYS A 58 3.06 -13.59 10.59
CA LYS A 58 2.49 -12.96 11.78
C LYS A 58 2.93 -13.86 12.92
N LYS A 59 3.89 -13.42 13.73
CA LYS A 59 3.96 -13.90 15.11
C LYS A 59 2.62 -13.48 15.67
N LEU A 60 1.67 -14.39 15.66
CA LEU A 60 0.35 -14.23 16.23
C LEU A 60 0.52 -14.72 17.66
N PRO A 61 0.96 -13.87 18.62
CA PRO A 61 1.36 -14.33 19.94
C PRO A 61 0.15 -14.77 20.77
N HIS A 62 -1.06 -14.52 20.24
CA HIS A 62 -2.32 -14.67 20.96
C HIS A 62 -3.21 -15.83 20.48
N LEU A 63 -2.85 -16.55 19.42
CA LEU A 63 -3.64 -17.69 18.91
C LEU A 63 -3.19 -19.06 19.44
N MET A 64 -2.30 -19.09 20.44
CA MET A 64 -1.89 -20.31 21.15
C MET A 64 -2.49 -20.45 22.57
N LEU A 65 -3.57 -19.71 22.88
CA LEU A 65 -4.16 -19.68 24.23
C LEU A 65 -5.62 -20.17 24.30
N TYR A 66 -6.05 -21.01 23.38
CA TYR A 66 -7.32 -21.74 23.54
C TYR A 66 -7.14 -23.19 23.10
N ASN A 67 -6.81 -24.04 24.09
CA ASN A 67 -7.19 -25.45 24.11
C ASN A 67 -8.62 -25.55 24.63
#